data_AF-A0A957RAC6-F1
#
_entry.id   AF-A0A957RAC6-F1
#
_cell.length_a   1.000
_cell.length_b   1.000
_cell.length_c   1.000
_cell.angle_alpha   90.00
_cell.angle_beta   90.00
_cell.angle_gamma   90.00
#
_symmetry.space_group_name_H-M   'P 1'
#
loop_
_entity.id
_entity.type
_entity.pdbx_description
1 polymer ?
#
loop_
_entity_poly.entity_id
_entity_poly.type
_entity_poly.pdbx_seq_one_letter_code
_entity_poly.pdbx_strand_id
1 'polypeptide(L)'
;EEEFYAFVDQFPDIRAQLRGARPVRAWMRTGRLQYSTQHVVGDRFALLAHAAGFIDPLYSKGLYVTHMTIMKVADLILGARQTGDYSAAAFAPLEEMTLGYIDMHDRLVANSYKAWGNYKLWSVYAVLWLLGAYLEYVKLTVTRLTATDRADYLARLANNRLAGGGFDPFFALQEHIDTLIEQVDPENEADVDSTVAQIRLLFASFPWLSSAFRDLLAGKNHLPNNKLRVNLLNQTDGFLGDGIYRAHFFGDHTLADLAMKAAGEQARYSVPALNWQRRTRAHLATQTGSNSGSESYR
;
A
#
# COMPACT_ATOMS: atom_id res chain seq x y z
N GLU A 1 4.93 -31.04 1.31
CA GLU A 1 3.66 -31.74 1.60
C GLU A 1 3.57 -32.09 3.08
N GLU A 2 4.50 -32.90 3.59
CA GLU A 2 4.54 -33.29 5.01
C GLU A 2 4.51 -32.09 5.97
N GLU A 3 5.39 -31.11 5.79
CA GLU A 3 5.42 -29.87 6.61
C GLU A 3 4.07 -29.11 6.60
N PHE A 4 3.41 -29.04 5.44
CA PHE A 4 2.12 -28.38 5.31
C PHE A 4 1.04 -29.09 6.12
N TYR A 5 0.91 -30.42 5.97
CA TYR A 5 -0.10 -31.18 6.69
C TYR A 5 0.20 -31.28 8.18
N ALA A 6 1.48 -31.40 8.57
CA ALA A 6 1.91 -31.37 9.96
C ALA A 6 1.54 -30.03 10.65
N PHE A 7 1.59 -28.91 9.93
CA PHE A 7 1.12 -27.62 10.45
C PHE A 7 -0.41 -27.56 10.51
N VAL A 8 -1.09 -27.89 9.41
CA VAL A 8 -2.57 -27.86 9.33
C VAL A 8 -3.22 -28.72 10.41
N ASP A 9 -2.66 -29.89 10.71
CA ASP A 9 -3.21 -30.82 11.69
C ASP A 9 -3.12 -30.32 13.14
N GLN A 10 -2.29 -29.30 13.42
CA GLN A 10 -2.26 -28.63 14.73
C GLN A 10 -3.50 -27.75 14.97
N PHE A 11 -4.22 -27.36 13.90
CA PHE A 11 -5.33 -26.40 13.96
C PHE A 11 -6.62 -26.98 13.35
N PRO A 12 -7.54 -27.54 14.16
CA PRO A 12 -8.75 -28.20 13.68
C PRO A 12 -9.61 -27.35 12.73
N ASP A 13 -9.70 -26.04 13.00
CA ASP A 13 -10.49 -25.11 12.17
C ASP A 13 -9.85 -24.86 10.80
N ILE A 14 -8.52 -24.85 10.70
CA ILE A 14 -7.80 -24.76 9.42
C ILE A 14 -7.99 -26.09 8.65
N ARG A 15 -7.83 -27.22 9.35
CA ARG A 15 -8.04 -28.55 8.76
C ARG A 15 -9.46 -28.71 8.20
N ALA A 16 -10.46 -28.21 8.91
CA ALA A 16 -11.86 -28.25 8.47
C ALA A 16 -12.06 -27.53 7.13
N GLN A 17 -11.42 -26.38 6.92
CA GLN A 17 -11.47 -25.63 5.66
C GLN A 17 -10.82 -26.38 4.48
N LEU A 18 -9.84 -27.25 4.75
CA LEU A 18 -9.06 -27.95 3.74
C LEU A 18 -9.54 -29.38 3.44
N ARG A 19 -10.62 -29.87 4.09
CA ARG A 19 -11.06 -31.28 4.02
C ARG A 19 -11.27 -31.84 2.61
N GLY A 20 -11.77 -31.02 1.68
CA GLY A 20 -12.00 -31.39 0.29
C GLY A 20 -10.98 -30.84 -0.70
N ALA A 21 -9.96 -30.12 -0.21
CA ALA A 21 -8.95 -29.50 -1.05
C ALA A 21 -7.96 -30.56 -1.55
N ARG A 22 -7.56 -30.44 -2.83
CA ARG A 22 -6.50 -31.25 -3.43
C ARG A 22 -5.44 -30.34 -4.06
N PRO A 23 -4.13 -30.65 -3.96
CA PRO A 23 -3.11 -29.91 -4.68
C PRO A 23 -3.34 -30.05 -6.19
N VAL A 24 -3.30 -28.92 -6.90
CA VAL A 24 -3.39 -28.87 -8.38
C VAL A 24 -2.05 -28.55 -9.04
N ARG A 25 -1.01 -28.32 -8.23
CA ARG A 25 0.37 -28.07 -8.62
C ARG A 25 1.30 -28.77 -7.61
N ALA A 26 2.53 -29.03 -8.03
CA ALA A 26 3.55 -29.54 -7.13
C ALA A 26 3.80 -28.57 -5.96
N TRP A 27 4.02 -29.13 -4.78
CA TRP A 27 4.40 -28.37 -3.60
C TRP A 27 5.74 -27.67 -3.82
N MET A 28 5.83 -26.41 -3.41
CA MET A 28 7.06 -25.63 -3.44
C MET A 28 7.50 -25.33 -2.01
N ARG A 29 8.80 -25.45 -1.76
CA ARG A 29 9.44 -25.06 -0.52
C ARG A 29 10.56 -24.09 -0.87
N THR A 30 10.66 -23.03 -0.08
CA THR A 30 11.74 -22.05 -0.16
C THR A 30 12.36 -21.89 1.22
N GLY A 31 13.62 -21.47 1.24
CA GLY A 31 14.33 -21.16 2.49
C GLY A 31 13.95 -19.77 2.98
N ARG A 32 14.96 -18.97 3.30
CA ARG A 32 14.77 -17.57 3.69
C ARG A 32 14.14 -16.79 2.53
N LEU A 33 13.00 -16.15 2.81
CA LEU A 33 12.30 -15.27 1.87
C LEU A 33 12.91 -13.88 1.84
N GLN A 34 13.36 -13.40 3.00
CA GLN A 34 13.78 -12.02 3.22
C GLN A 34 15.13 -11.74 2.58
N TYR A 35 15.20 -10.68 1.79
CA TYR A 35 16.45 -10.08 1.30
C TYR A 35 16.24 -8.61 0.93
N SER A 36 17.33 -7.84 0.94
CA SER A 36 17.39 -6.48 0.45
C SER A 36 18.75 -6.20 -0.19
N THR A 37 18.79 -5.24 -1.10
CA THR A 37 20.01 -4.67 -1.67
C THR A 37 20.45 -3.44 -0.88
N GLN A 38 21.73 -3.10 -0.98
CA GLN A 38 22.25 -1.81 -0.48
C GLN A 38 22.08 -0.68 -1.50
N HIS A 39 22.05 -1.03 -2.79
CA HIS A 39 21.86 -0.10 -3.89
C HIS A 39 20.82 -0.62 -4.88
N VAL A 40 19.92 0.26 -5.27
CA VAL A 40 18.84 0.04 -6.22
C VAL A 40 19.22 0.62 -7.57
N VAL A 41 20.05 1.65 -7.62
CA VAL A 41 20.42 2.34 -8.86
C VAL A 41 21.93 2.42 -9.05
N GLY A 42 22.35 2.47 -10.30
CA GLY A 42 23.70 2.86 -10.68
C GLY A 42 23.66 3.50 -12.06
N ASP A 43 24.83 3.89 -12.59
CA ASP A 43 24.89 4.50 -13.91
C ASP A 43 24.27 3.56 -14.94
N ARG A 44 23.18 4.03 -15.56
CA ARG A 44 22.41 3.31 -16.60
C ARG A 44 21.76 1.99 -16.18
N PHE A 45 21.57 1.72 -14.89
CA PHE A 45 20.73 0.60 -14.42
C PHE A 45 19.89 0.95 -13.20
N ALA A 46 18.76 0.27 -13.06
CA ALA A 46 17.89 0.33 -11.90
C ALA A 46 17.30 -1.06 -11.61
N LEU A 47 17.34 -1.48 -10.34
CA LEU A 47 16.66 -2.66 -9.83
C LEU A 47 15.20 -2.28 -9.51
N LEU A 48 14.26 -3.11 -9.92
CA LEU A 48 12.84 -2.91 -9.64
C LEU A 48 12.31 -3.98 -8.70
N ALA A 49 11.37 -3.60 -7.84
CA ALA A 49 10.55 -4.54 -7.09
C ALA A 49 11.37 -5.63 -6.38
N HIS A 50 11.07 -6.89 -6.69
CA HIS A 50 11.72 -8.09 -6.17
C HIS A 50 13.21 -8.21 -6.56
N ALA A 51 13.74 -7.42 -7.49
CA ALA A 51 15.19 -7.36 -7.71
C ALA A 51 15.91 -6.55 -6.61
N ALA A 52 15.21 -5.60 -5.96
CA ALA A 52 15.76 -4.78 -4.89
C ALA A 52 15.55 -5.41 -3.50
N GLY A 53 14.40 -6.05 -3.27
CA GLY A 53 14.14 -6.73 -1.99
C GLY A 53 12.77 -7.40 -1.92
N PHE A 54 12.62 -8.30 -0.96
CA PHE A 54 11.37 -8.94 -0.60
C PHE A 54 11.39 -9.29 0.89
N ILE A 55 10.24 -9.13 1.56
CA ILE A 55 10.09 -9.42 2.99
C ILE A 55 9.19 -10.64 3.18
N ASP A 56 7.88 -10.48 3.02
CA ASP A 56 6.89 -11.53 3.31
C ASP A 56 5.62 -11.32 2.46
N PRO A 57 4.87 -12.39 2.12
CA PRO A 57 3.56 -12.27 1.47
C PRO A 57 2.51 -11.51 2.30
N LEU A 58 2.67 -11.39 3.62
CA LEU A 58 1.79 -10.65 4.50
C LEU A 58 1.60 -9.20 3.99
N TYR A 59 0.33 -8.81 3.87
CA TYR A 59 -0.15 -7.53 3.35
C TYR A 59 0.06 -7.27 1.85
N SER A 60 0.60 -8.23 1.09
CA SER A 60 0.78 -8.14 -0.37
C SER A 60 1.56 -6.90 -0.84
N LYS A 61 2.48 -6.37 -0.02
CA LYS A 61 3.19 -5.12 -0.31
C LYS A 61 4.23 -5.24 -1.42
N GLY A 62 4.70 -6.44 -1.76
CA GLY A 62 5.59 -6.65 -2.92
C GLY A 62 5.00 -6.10 -4.24
N LEU A 63 3.70 -6.29 -4.48
CA LEU A 63 3.01 -5.71 -5.64
C LEU A 63 2.93 -4.19 -5.56
N TYR A 64 2.71 -3.65 -4.36
CA TYR A 64 2.67 -2.20 -4.14
C TYR A 64 4.03 -1.56 -4.50
N VAL A 65 5.12 -2.09 -3.94
CA VAL A 65 6.49 -1.64 -4.24
C VAL A 65 6.77 -1.75 -5.75
N THR A 66 6.33 -2.84 -6.38
CA THR A 66 6.47 -3.01 -7.83
C THR A 66 5.85 -1.86 -8.62
N HIS A 67 4.60 -1.50 -8.34
CA HIS A 67 3.93 -0.43 -9.10
C HIS A 67 4.53 0.94 -8.82
N MET A 68 4.90 1.22 -7.57
CA MET A 68 5.50 2.50 -7.20
C MET A 68 6.89 2.68 -7.83
N THR A 69 7.72 1.64 -7.84
CA THR A 69 9.04 1.67 -8.49
C THR A 69 8.94 1.83 -10.01
N ILE A 70 7.99 1.14 -10.66
CA ILE A 70 7.71 1.31 -12.10
C ILE A 70 7.29 2.75 -12.41
N MET A 71 6.37 3.31 -11.62
CA MET A 71 5.91 4.69 -11.80
C MET A 71 7.08 5.68 -11.66
N LYS A 72 7.89 5.53 -10.61
CA LYS A 72 9.00 6.43 -10.32
C LYS A 72 10.11 6.33 -11.38
N VAL A 73 10.53 5.11 -11.76
CA VAL A 73 11.57 4.93 -12.78
C VAL A 73 11.13 5.44 -14.14
N ALA A 74 9.85 5.30 -14.50
CA ALA A 74 9.34 5.80 -15.76
C ALA A 74 9.45 7.34 -15.85
N ASP A 75 9.10 8.05 -14.78
CA ASP A 75 9.26 9.51 -14.71
C ASP A 75 10.73 9.93 -14.82
N LEU A 76 11.62 9.25 -14.10
CA LEU A 76 13.06 9.51 -14.14
C LEU A 76 13.67 9.26 -15.52
N ILE A 77 13.27 8.18 -16.21
CA ILE A 77 13.73 7.89 -17.59
C ILE A 77 13.26 8.99 -18.56
N LEU A 78 12.03 9.49 -18.40
CA LEU A 78 11.52 10.58 -19.23
C LEU A 78 12.31 11.88 -19.00
N GLY A 79 12.68 12.17 -17.75
CA GLY A 79 13.56 13.29 -17.40
C GLY A 79 14.96 13.12 -17.99
N ALA A 80 15.57 11.95 -17.78
CA ALA A 80 16.89 11.60 -18.29
C ALA A 80 16.98 11.72 -19.82
N ARG A 81 15.91 11.38 -20.55
CA ARG A 81 15.84 11.57 -22.01
C ARG A 81 15.95 13.04 -22.42
N GLN A 82 15.44 13.96 -21.61
CA GLN A 82 15.47 15.40 -21.90
C GLN A 82 16.83 16.01 -21.56
N THR A 83 17.44 15.58 -20.46
CA THR A 83 18.70 16.14 -19.94
C THR A 83 19.94 15.43 -20.46
N GLY A 84 19.81 14.18 -20.93
CA GLY A 84 20.93 13.28 -21.23
C GLY A 84 21.59 12.66 -20.00
N ASP A 85 21.08 12.96 -18.80
CA ASP A 85 21.66 12.50 -17.54
C ASP A 85 21.06 11.15 -17.10
N TYR A 86 21.84 10.09 -17.27
CA TYR A 86 21.52 8.72 -16.85
C TYR A 86 22.40 8.24 -15.69
N SER A 87 22.96 9.17 -14.91
CA SER A 87 23.78 8.86 -13.75
C SER A 87 22.96 8.27 -12.60
N ALA A 88 23.62 7.53 -11.72
CA ALA A 88 23.01 7.06 -10.47
C ALA A 88 22.41 8.22 -9.65
N ALA A 89 23.08 9.39 -9.65
CA ALA A 89 22.64 10.57 -8.92
C ALA A 89 21.27 11.09 -9.41
N ALA A 90 21.04 11.12 -10.73
CA ALA A 90 19.74 11.50 -11.29
C ALA A 90 18.62 10.52 -10.90
N PHE A 91 18.97 9.26 -10.59
CA PHE A 91 18.03 8.20 -10.23
C PHE A 91 17.95 7.94 -8.70
N ALA A 92 18.72 8.64 -7.87
CA ALA A 92 18.73 8.48 -6.41
C ALA A 92 17.33 8.53 -5.76
N PRO A 93 16.36 9.35 -6.23
CA PRO A 93 15.00 9.33 -5.67
C PRO A 93 14.25 8.00 -5.83
N LEU A 94 14.63 7.13 -6.77
CA LEU A 94 14.10 5.77 -6.88
C LEU A 94 14.66 4.87 -5.77
N GLU A 95 15.96 4.97 -5.50
CA GLU A 95 16.64 4.20 -4.47
C GLU A 95 16.10 4.54 -3.07
N GLU A 96 16.04 5.83 -2.74
CA GLU A 96 15.53 6.32 -1.45
C GLU A 96 14.11 5.80 -1.18
N MET A 97 13.20 5.94 -2.15
CA MET A 97 11.82 5.46 -2.02
C MET A 97 11.77 3.93 -1.87
N THR A 98 12.56 3.19 -2.66
CA THR A 98 12.51 1.73 -2.68
C THR A 98 13.05 1.14 -1.38
N LEU A 99 14.20 1.62 -0.91
CA LEU A 99 14.80 1.15 0.34
C LEU A 99 13.94 1.54 1.55
N GLY A 100 13.42 2.78 1.61
CA GLY A 100 12.50 3.18 2.66
C GLY A 100 11.21 2.36 2.71
N TYR A 101 10.71 1.88 1.56
CA TYR A 101 9.57 0.97 1.50
C TYR A 101 9.91 -0.43 1.99
N ILE A 102 11.10 -0.94 1.68
CA ILE A 102 11.58 -2.23 2.18
C ILE A 102 11.73 -2.18 3.69
N ASP A 103 12.34 -1.13 4.23
CA ASP A 103 12.55 -0.94 5.68
C ASP A 103 11.21 -0.87 6.44
N MET A 104 10.25 -0.08 5.93
CA MET A 104 8.91 -0.05 6.49
C MET A 104 8.24 -1.44 6.44
N HIS A 105 8.35 -2.16 5.32
CA HIS A 105 7.71 -3.47 5.18
C HIS A 105 8.31 -4.47 6.16
N ASP A 106 9.63 -4.47 6.33
CA ASP A 106 10.35 -5.34 7.26
C ASP A 106 9.88 -5.13 8.70
N ARG A 107 9.88 -3.89 9.17
CA ARG A 107 9.43 -3.54 10.53
C ARG A 107 7.97 -3.93 10.76
N LEU A 108 7.09 -3.57 9.82
CA LEU A 108 5.66 -3.88 9.91
C LEU A 108 5.41 -5.39 9.99
N VAL A 109 6.12 -6.18 9.19
CA VAL A 109 5.99 -7.65 9.18
C VAL A 109 6.56 -8.25 10.46
N ALA A 110 7.76 -7.84 10.89
CA ALA A 110 8.38 -8.32 12.11
C ALA A 110 7.45 -8.12 13.33
N ASN A 111 6.91 -6.91 13.48
CA ASN A 111 6.00 -6.58 14.58
C ASN A 111 4.64 -7.30 14.45
N SER A 112 4.18 -7.60 13.23
CA SER A 112 3.00 -8.42 13.02
C SER A 112 3.20 -9.86 13.50
N TYR A 113 4.29 -10.51 13.11
CA TYR A 113 4.61 -11.86 13.55
C TYR A 113 4.82 -11.93 15.06
N LYS A 114 5.44 -10.91 15.67
CA LYS A 114 5.56 -10.82 17.12
C LYS A 114 4.20 -10.67 17.80
N ALA A 115 3.34 -9.80 17.28
CA ALA A 115 1.98 -9.63 17.79
C ALA A 115 1.10 -10.88 17.61
N TRP A 116 1.39 -11.78 16.66
CA TRP A 116 0.69 -13.06 16.53
C TRP A 116 0.98 -14.04 17.68
N GLY A 117 2.07 -13.84 18.43
CA GLY A 117 2.38 -14.64 19.61
C GLY A 117 1.31 -14.55 20.70
N ASN A 118 0.56 -13.45 20.76
CA ASN A 118 -0.56 -13.30 21.69
C ASN A 118 -1.74 -12.56 21.04
N TYR A 119 -2.93 -13.16 21.05
CA TYR A 119 -4.11 -12.58 20.37
C TYR A 119 -4.47 -11.16 20.84
N LYS A 120 -4.16 -10.81 22.10
CA LYS A 120 -4.40 -9.46 22.65
C LYS A 120 -3.52 -8.42 21.95
N LEU A 121 -2.24 -8.74 21.68
CA LEU A 121 -1.32 -7.88 20.91
C LEU A 121 -1.81 -7.72 19.47
N TRP A 122 -2.17 -8.84 18.81
CA TRP A 122 -2.70 -8.78 17.46
C TRP A 122 -3.98 -7.94 17.37
N SER A 123 -4.85 -7.98 18.38
CA SER A 123 -6.10 -7.22 18.41
C SER A 123 -5.91 -5.70 18.31
N VAL A 124 -4.76 -5.18 18.74
CA VAL A 124 -4.41 -3.76 18.64
C VAL A 124 -3.47 -3.47 17.49
N TYR A 125 -2.50 -4.35 17.20
CA TYR A 125 -1.54 -4.13 16.11
C TYR A 125 -2.19 -4.23 14.72
N ALA A 126 -3.17 -5.12 14.55
CA ALA A 126 -3.94 -5.20 13.32
C ALA A 126 -4.68 -3.88 13.01
N VAL A 127 -5.10 -3.13 14.04
CA VAL A 127 -5.74 -1.82 13.86
C VAL A 127 -4.75 -0.78 13.37
N LEU A 128 -3.50 -0.79 13.85
CA LEU A 128 -2.44 0.08 13.34
C LEU A 128 -2.20 -0.17 11.84
N TRP A 129 -2.02 -1.44 11.46
CA TRP A 129 -1.87 -1.84 10.07
C TRP A 129 -3.06 -1.38 9.21
N LEU A 130 -4.29 -1.68 9.64
CA LEU A 130 -5.50 -1.33 8.90
C LEU A 130 -5.62 0.19 8.74
N LEU A 131 -5.37 0.96 9.80
CA LEU A 131 -5.38 2.41 9.75
C LEU A 131 -4.36 2.90 8.71
N GLY A 132 -3.10 2.47 8.79
CA GLY A 132 -2.06 2.85 7.86
C GLY A 132 -2.37 2.48 6.40
N ALA A 133 -2.91 1.28 6.17
CA ALA A 133 -3.31 0.83 4.84
C ALA A 133 -4.45 1.67 4.25
N TYR A 134 -5.43 2.05 5.07
CA TYR A 134 -6.54 2.90 4.63
C TYR A 134 -6.11 4.35 4.39
N LEU A 135 -5.22 4.91 5.22
CA LEU A 135 -4.65 6.24 4.98
C LEU A 135 -3.87 6.28 3.67
N GLU A 136 -3.04 5.25 3.40
CA GLU A 136 -2.34 5.11 2.13
C GLU A 136 -3.33 5.04 0.95
N TYR A 137 -4.38 4.24 1.08
CA TYR A 137 -5.42 4.11 0.06
C TYR A 137 -6.14 5.44 -0.22
N VAL A 138 -6.51 6.18 0.83
CA VAL A 138 -7.14 7.52 0.71
C VAL A 138 -6.17 8.46 0.01
N LYS A 139 -4.90 8.52 0.41
CA LYS A 139 -3.90 9.39 -0.22
C LYS A 139 -3.77 9.13 -1.71
N LEU A 140 -3.63 7.86 -2.11
CA LEU A 140 -3.47 7.48 -3.52
C LEU A 140 -4.72 7.80 -4.34
N THR A 141 -5.89 7.50 -3.79
CA THR A 141 -7.18 7.70 -4.47
C THR A 141 -7.47 9.18 -4.64
N VAL A 142 -7.32 9.98 -3.59
CA VAL A 142 -7.55 11.42 -3.70
C VAL A 142 -6.54 12.05 -4.64
N THR A 143 -5.26 11.73 -4.51
CA THR A 143 -4.20 12.25 -5.41
C THR A 143 -4.48 11.91 -6.87
N ARG A 144 -4.95 10.69 -7.17
CA ARG A 144 -5.37 10.30 -8.53
C ARG A 144 -6.50 11.18 -9.08
N LEU A 145 -7.48 11.50 -8.25
CA LEU A 145 -8.62 12.33 -8.65
C LEU A 145 -8.24 13.81 -8.76
N THR A 146 -7.29 14.27 -7.95
CA THR A 146 -7.04 15.70 -7.75
C THR A 146 -5.81 16.25 -8.44
N ALA A 147 -4.81 15.41 -8.74
CA ALA A 147 -3.60 15.86 -9.39
C ALA A 147 -3.88 16.50 -10.76
N THR A 148 -3.24 17.64 -11.02
CA THR A 148 -3.42 18.38 -12.27
C THR A 148 -2.61 17.80 -13.42
N ASP A 149 -1.45 17.23 -13.10
CA ASP A 149 -0.51 16.62 -14.04
C ASP A 149 0.37 15.59 -13.33
N ARG A 150 1.34 15.03 -14.06
CA ARG A 150 2.25 14.00 -13.54
C ARG A 150 3.18 14.54 -12.45
N ALA A 151 3.67 15.77 -12.57
CA ALA A 151 4.60 16.35 -11.61
C ALA A 151 3.88 16.60 -10.27
N ASP A 152 2.68 17.17 -10.31
CA ASP A 152 1.82 17.34 -9.13
C ASP A 152 1.46 15.99 -8.49
N TYR A 153 1.13 14.97 -9.29
CA TYR A 153 0.86 13.62 -8.79
C TYR A 153 2.04 13.05 -8.01
N LEU A 154 3.26 13.12 -8.55
CA LEU A 154 4.46 12.60 -7.89
C LEU A 154 4.84 13.40 -6.66
N ALA A 155 4.73 14.74 -6.71
CA ALA A 155 5.03 15.61 -5.57
C ALA A 155 4.12 15.30 -4.37
N ARG A 156 2.83 15.06 -4.60
CA ARG A 156 1.86 14.71 -3.55
C ARG A 156 2.13 13.37 -2.88
N LEU A 157 2.79 12.45 -3.57
CA LEU A 157 3.13 11.11 -3.06
C LEU A 157 4.56 11.00 -2.52
N ALA A 158 5.35 12.08 -2.56
CA ALA A 158 6.76 12.05 -2.20
C ALA A 158 7.02 11.56 -0.75
N ASN A 159 6.07 11.83 0.16
CA ASN A 159 6.19 11.46 1.57
C ASN A 159 5.55 10.12 1.91
N ASN A 160 4.99 9.39 0.94
CA ASN A 160 4.45 8.06 1.23
C ASN A 160 5.58 7.15 1.72
N ARG A 161 5.23 6.22 2.62
CA ARG A 161 6.18 5.26 3.22
C ARG A 161 5.56 3.88 3.24
N LEU A 162 5.01 3.40 2.12
CA LEU A 162 4.30 2.12 1.98
C LEU A 162 2.95 2.01 2.72
N ALA A 163 2.80 2.67 3.86
CA ALA A 163 1.58 2.83 4.65
C ALA A 163 1.52 4.24 5.25
N GLY A 164 0.35 4.64 5.75
CA GLY A 164 0.16 5.90 6.47
C GLY A 164 -0.19 7.11 5.61
N GLY A 165 -0.09 6.99 4.28
CA GLY A 165 -0.47 8.05 3.34
C GLY A 165 0.40 9.29 3.42
N GLY A 166 1.64 9.15 3.90
CA GLY A 166 2.56 10.26 4.10
C GLY A 166 2.16 11.23 5.23
N PHE A 167 1.35 10.78 6.19
CA PHE A 167 0.78 11.62 7.24
C PHE A 167 1.61 11.54 8.53
N ASP A 168 2.35 12.59 8.85
CA ASP A 168 3.29 12.61 9.99
C ASP A 168 2.66 12.23 11.34
N PRO A 169 1.44 12.67 11.71
CA PRO A 169 0.82 12.22 12.96
C PRO A 169 0.57 10.71 13.02
N PHE A 170 0.31 10.05 11.88
CA PHE A 170 0.22 8.59 11.85
C PHE A 170 1.58 7.96 12.07
N PHE A 171 2.66 8.49 11.47
CA PHE A 171 4.00 7.94 11.69
C PHE A 171 4.48 8.12 13.12
N ALA A 172 4.14 9.23 13.78
CA ALA A 172 4.42 9.43 15.20
C ALA A 172 3.65 8.42 16.08
N LEU A 173 2.38 8.14 15.76
CA LEU A 173 1.60 7.10 16.43
C LEU A 173 2.21 5.70 16.20
N GLN A 174 2.55 5.40 14.95
CA GLN A 174 3.16 4.14 14.54
C GLN A 174 4.46 3.88 15.30
N GLU A 175 5.36 4.87 15.37
CA GLU A 175 6.66 4.73 16.04
C GLU A 175 6.51 4.30 17.50
N HIS A 176 5.58 4.93 18.24
CA HIS A 176 5.33 4.56 19.63
C HIS A 176 4.74 3.16 19.76
N ILE A 177 3.78 2.78 18.90
CA ILE A 177 3.17 1.45 18.95
C ILE A 177 4.17 0.37 18.54
N ASP A 178 4.93 0.57 17.47
CA ASP A 178 5.96 -0.35 17.01
C ASP A 178 7.01 -0.57 18.10
N THR A 179 7.49 0.50 18.75
CA THR A 179 8.42 0.41 19.89
C THR A 179 7.86 -0.45 21.04
N LEU A 180 6.58 -0.28 21.38
CA LEU A 180 5.93 -1.09 22.43
C LEU A 180 5.87 -2.57 22.03
N ILE A 181 5.53 -2.87 20.77
CA ILE A 181 5.52 -4.25 20.26
C ILE A 181 6.94 -4.83 20.21
N GLU A 182 7.96 -4.04 19.87
CA GLU A 182 9.35 -4.49 19.84
C GLU A 182 9.88 -4.84 21.23
N GLN A 183 9.36 -4.21 22.29
CA GLN A 183 9.81 -4.40 23.67
C GLN A 183 9.03 -5.48 24.43
N VAL A 184 7.74 -5.70 24.14
CA VAL A 184 6.89 -6.64 24.90
C VAL A 184 7.40 -8.08 24.83
N ASP A 185 7.32 -8.81 25.94
CA ASP A 185 7.44 -10.27 25.96
C ASP A 185 6.05 -10.91 25.71
N PRO A 186 5.79 -11.52 24.54
CA PRO A 186 4.48 -12.06 24.21
C PRO A 186 4.08 -13.27 25.09
N GLU A 187 5.03 -13.92 25.76
CA GLU A 187 4.77 -15.05 26.67
C GLU A 187 4.43 -14.59 28.09
N ASN A 188 4.64 -13.30 28.42
CA ASN A 188 4.33 -12.72 29.72
C ASN A 188 2.98 -11.98 29.67
N GLU A 189 1.92 -12.63 30.14
CA GLU A 189 0.56 -12.08 30.14
C GLU A 189 0.43 -10.70 30.81
N ALA A 190 1.17 -10.43 31.89
CA ALA A 190 1.10 -9.12 32.56
C ALA A 190 1.74 -8.01 31.71
N ASP A 191 2.83 -8.32 31.01
CA ASP A 191 3.49 -7.40 30.09
C ASP A 191 2.63 -7.15 28.83
N VAL A 192 2.02 -8.21 28.30
CA VAL A 192 1.03 -8.11 27.22
C VAL A 192 -0.14 -7.20 27.60
N ASP A 193 -0.75 -7.41 28.77
CA ASP A 193 -1.89 -6.60 29.22
C ASP A 193 -1.51 -5.13 29.41
N SER A 194 -0.34 -4.86 29.98
CA SER A 194 0.21 -3.50 30.12
C SER A 194 0.46 -2.84 28.75
N THR A 195 1.08 -3.56 27.82
CA THR A 195 1.38 -3.08 26.47
C THR A 195 0.11 -2.77 25.69
N VAL A 196 -0.88 -3.67 25.73
CA VAL A 196 -2.18 -3.48 25.06
C VAL A 196 -2.92 -2.27 25.64
N ALA A 197 -2.88 -2.06 26.95
CA ALA A 197 -3.48 -0.88 27.58
C ALA A 197 -2.81 0.42 27.10
N GLN A 198 -1.47 0.45 27.00
CA GLN A 198 -0.73 1.61 26.49
C GLN A 198 -1.06 1.89 25.02
N ILE A 199 -1.10 0.88 24.16
CA ILE A 199 -1.47 1.03 22.74
C ILE A 199 -2.90 1.56 22.60
N ARG A 200 -3.85 1.09 23.44
CA ARG A 200 -5.22 1.62 23.45
C ARG A 200 -5.28 3.09 23.85
N LEU A 201 -4.46 3.53 24.80
CA LEU A 201 -4.35 4.95 25.18
C LEU A 201 -3.78 5.78 24.03
N LEU A 202 -2.76 5.28 23.32
CA LEU A 202 -2.22 5.94 22.13
C LEU A 202 -3.30 6.11 21.06
N PHE A 203 -4.09 5.08 20.76
CA PHE A 203 -5.23 5.19 19.84
C PHE A 203 -6.30 6.15 20.33
N ALA A 204 -6.63 6.16 21.63
CA ALA A 204 -7.60 7.09 22.19
C ALA A 204 -7.14 8.56 22.08
N SER A 205 -5.83 8.80 22.07
CA SER A 205 -5.25 10.13 21.85
C SER A 205 -5.15 10.55 20.37
N PHE A 206 -5.41 9.64 19.43
CA PHE A 206 -5.35 9.92 18.00
C PHE A 206 -6.72 10.39 17.46
N PRO A 207 -6.90 11.69 17.19
CA PRO A 207 -8.23 12.27 16.94
C PRO A 207 -8.88 11.77 15.65
N TRP A 208 -8.08 11.32 14.67
CA TRP A 208 -8.58 10.86 13.37
C TRP A 208 -8.87 9.35 13.33
N LEU A 209 -9.02 8.71 14.49
CA LEU A 209 -9.45 7.32 14.58
C LEU A 209 -10.96 7.19 14.34
N SER A 210 -11.31 6.75 13.13
CA SER A 210 -12.72 6.57 12.74
C SER A 210 -13.47 5.61 13.68
N SER A 211 -14.79 5.78 13.77
CA SER A 211 -15.65 4.90 14.57
C SER A 211 -15.51 3.41 14.21
N ALA A 212 -15.24 3.09 12.94
CA ALA A 212 -15.02 1.72 12.49
C ALA A 212 -13.76 1.09 13.11
N PHE A 213 -12.67 1.85 13.29
CA PHE A 213 -11.48 1.36 13.96
C PHE A 213 -11.64 1.29 15.48
N ARG A 214 -12.37 2.25 16.07
CA ARG A 214 -12.76 2.18 17.49
C ARG A 214 -13.58 0.92 17.79
N ASP A 215 -14.49 0.56 16.90
CA ASP A 215 -15.28 -0.67 17.01
C ASP A 215 -14.42 -1.95 16.95
N LEU A 216 -13.39 -1.98 16.10
CA LEU A 216 -12.43 -3.10 16.05
C LEU A 216 -11.66 -3.21 17.38
N LEU A 217 -11.18 -2.09 17.92
CA LEU A 217 -10.54 -2.07 19.23
C LEU A 217 -11.51 -2.54 20.33
N ALA A 218 -12.81 -2.29 20.18
CA ALA A 218 -13.85 -2.77 21.10
C ALA A 218 -14.26 -4.25 20.88
N GLY A 219 -13.57 -4.99 19.99
CA GLY A 219 -13.76 -6.42 19.81
C GLY A 219 -14.62 -6.82 18.59
N LYS A 220 -15.00 -5.89 17.70
CA LYS A 220 -15.56 -6.29 16.40
C LYS A 220 -14.50 -7.02 15.59
N ASN A 221 -14.91 -8.07 14.88
CA ASN A 221 -14.01 -8.94 14.10
C ASN A 221 -13.93 -8.59 12.61
N HIS A 222 -14.67 -7.58 12.14
CA HIS A 222 -14.64 -7.14 10.74
C HIS A 222 -14.95 -5.65 10.60
N LEU A 223 -14.37 -5.04 9.56
CA LEU A 223 -14.79 -3.71 9.11
C LEU A 223 -16.17 -3.82 8.43
N PRO A 224 -16.99 -2.75 8.44
CA PRO A 224 -18.31 -2.76 7.81
C PRO A 224 -18.25 -3.11 6.31
N ASN A 225 -19.12 -4.02 5.86
CA ASN A 225 -19.18 -4.46 4.45
C ASN A 225 -19.58 -3.36 3.46
N ASN A 226 -20.31 -2.32 3.91
CA ASN A 226 -20.73 -1.21 3.06
C ASN A 226 -19.68 -0.10 3.08
N LYS A 227 -18.83 -0.08 2.05
CA LYS A 227 -17.74 0.90 1.86
C LYS A 227 -18.21 2.37 1.72
N LEU A 228 -19.51 2.61 1.56
CA LEU A 228 -20.12 3.94 1.38
C LEU A 228 -21.20 4.20 2.45
N ARG A 229 -20.83 4.23 3.74
CA ARG A 229 -21.72 4.82 4.75
C ARG A 229 -21.55 6.33 4.75
N VAL A 230 -22.65 7.07 4.86
CA VAL A 230 -22.65 8.53 5.06
C VAL A 230 -21.82 8.93 6.29
N ASN A 231 -21.77 8.08 7.33
CA ASN A 231 -20.93 8.30 8.51
C ASN A 231 -19.41 8.22 8.21
N LEU A 232 -18.98 7.50 7.16
CA LEU A 232 -17.58 7.51 6.72
C LEU A 232 -17.21 8.82 6.01
N LEU A 233 -18.23 9.58 5.58
CA LEU A 233 -18.10 10.94 5.04
C LEU A 233 -18.26 12.01 6.13
N ASN A 234 -18.36 11.63 7.41
CA ASN A 234 -18.38 12.58 8.51
C ASN A 234 -16.96 13.13 8.76
N GLN A 235 -16.86 14.43 9.03
CA GLN A 235 -15.61 15.10 9.42
C GLN A 235 -15.19 14.77 10.86
N THR A 236 -16.13 14.48 11.76
CA THR A 236 -15.81 14.20 13.18
C THR A 236 -15.55 12.72 13.46
N ASP A 237 -16.29 11.81 12.83
CA ASP A 237 -16.25 10.37 13.16
C ASP A 237 -15.96 9.45 11.96
N GLY A 238 -15.73 10.05 10.79
CA GLY A 238 -15.49 9.38 9.51
C GLY A 238 -14.07 9.54 8.99
N PHE A 239 -13.85 9.16 7.73
CA PHE A 239 -12.53 9.16 7.08
C PHE A 239 -12.13 10.52 6.51
N LEU A 240 -12.99 11.54 6.56
CA LEU A 240 -12.65 12.87 6.07
C LEU A 240 -11.81 13.67 7.05
N GLY A 241 -11.99 13.41 8.35
CA GLY A 241 -11.34 14.15 9.42
C GLY A 241 -11.52 15.67 9.30
N ASP A 242 -10.69 16.38 10.04
CA ASP A 242 -10.66 17.83 10.13
C ASP A 242 -9.21 18.35 10.16
N GLY A 243 -9.06 19.68 10.24
CA GLY A 243 -7.76 20.34 10.43
C GLY A 243 -6.65 19.86 9.49
N ILE A 244 -5.52 19.48 10.09
CA ILE A 244 -4.33 19.04 9.35
C ILE A 244 -4.54 17.74 8.59
N TYR A 245 -5.41 16.85 9.08
CA TYR A 245 -5.74 15.62 8.37
C TYR A 245 -6.49 15.93 7.09
N ARG A 246 -7.52 16.77 7.18
CA ARG A 246 -8.31 17.15 6.00
C ARG A 246 -7.45 17.86 4.97
N ALA A 247 -6.60 18.79 5.40
CA ALA A 247 -5.66 19.49 4.53
C ALA A 247 -4.71 18.51 3.82
N HIS A 248 -4.16 17.53 4.54
CA HIS A 248 -3.20 16.56 3.99
C HIS A 248 -3.80 15.61 2.94
N PHE A 249 -4.98 15.06 3.24
CA PHE A 249 -5.61 14.04 2.39
C PHE A 249 -6.49 14.62 1.30
N PHE A 250 -7.18 15.72 1.56
CA PHE A 250 -8.22 16.27 0.69
C PHE A 250 -7.91 17.68 0.17
N GLY A 251 -7.00 18.41 0.81
CA GLY A 251 -6.74 19.82 0.49
C GLY A 251 -8.04 20.63 0.55
N ASP A 252 -8.23 21.49 -0.45
CA ASP A 252 -9.42 22.34 -0.57
C ASP A 252 -10.61 21.66 -1.28
N HIS A 253 -10.49 20.38 -1.65
CA HIS A 253 -11.54 19.69 -2.38
C HIS A 253 -12.73 19.32 -1.50
N THR A 254 -13.92 19.64 -2.00
CA THR A 254 -15.18 19.19 -1.40
C THR A 254 -15.47 17.75 -1.77
N LEU A 255 -16.36 17.10 -1.01
CA LEU A 255 -16.86 15.78 -1.38
C LEU A 255 -17.55 15.77 -2.74
N ALA A 256 -18.25 16.86 -3.08
CA ALA A 256 -18.92 16.99 -4.36
C ALA A 256 -17.90 17.00 -5.51
N ASP A 257 -16.78 17.73 -5.35
CA ASP A 257 -15.70 17.75 -6.33
C ASP A 257 -15.14 16.35 -6.58
N LEU A 258 -14.88 15.61 -5.50
CA LEU A 258 -14.35 14.24 -5.56
C LEU A 258 -15.36 13.28 -6.19
N ALA A 259 -16.65 13.41 -5.86
CA ALA A 259 -17.71 12.57 -6.42
C ALA A 259 -17.89 12.82 -7.93
N MET A 260 -17.86 14.08 -8.38
CA MET A 260 -17.91 14.43 -9.79
C MET A 260 -16.73 13.84 -10.55
N LYS A 261 -15.51 13.96 -10.00
CA LYS A 261 -14.30 13.39 -10.58
C LYS A 261 -14.36 11.87 -10.66
N ALA A 262 -14.82 11.20 -9.61
CA ALA A 262 -14.99 9.75 -9.57
C ALA A 262 -16.03 9.27 -10.59
N ALA A 263 -17.16 9.96 -10.74
CA ALA A 263 -18.16 9.67 -11.76
C ALA A 263 -17.57 9.84 -13.18
N GLY A 264 -16.79 10.89 -13.41
CA GLY A 264 -16.06 11.10 -14.65
C GLY A 264 -15.08 9.96 -14.98
N GLU A 265 -14.31 9.48 -14.00
CA GLU A 265 -13.44 8.31 -14.17
C GLU A 265 -14.24 7.04 -14.49
N GLN A 266 -15.32 6.76 -13.75
CA GLN A 266 -16.16 5.59 -14.03
C GLN A 266 -16.73 5.62 -15.44
N ALA A 267 -17.20 6.77 -15.91
CA ALA A 267 -17.67 6.93 -17.27
C ALA A 267 -16.53 6.69 -18.29
N ARG A 268 -15.36 7.31 -18.08
CA ARG A 268 -14.18 7.20 -18.96
C ARG A 268 -13.64 5.78 -19.10
N TYR A 269 -13.64 5.02 -18.00
CA TYR A 269 -13.12 3.65 -17.95
C TYR A 269 -14.24 2.58 -17.99
N SER A 270 -15.48 2.98 -18.27
CA SER A 270 -16.58 2.04 -18.47
C SER A 270 -16.31 1.11 -19.66
N VAL A 271 -16.79 -0.14 -19.59
CA VAL A 271 -16.66 -1.11 -20.69
C VAL A 271 -17.15 -0.54 -22.03
N PRO A 272 -18.31 0.15 -22.10
CA PRO A 272 -18.74 0.79 -23.33
C PRO A 272 -17.75 1.86 -23.84
N ALA A 273 -17.25 2.74 -22.97
CA ALA A 273 -16.29 3.78 -23.35
C ALA A 273 -14.96 3.20 -23.83
N LEU A 274 -14.45 2.16 -23.15
CA LEU A 274 -13.23 1.46 -23.56
C LEU A 274 -13.41 0.73 -24.89
N ASN A 275 -14.56 0.08 -25.11
CA ASN A 275 -14.87 -0.57 -26.38
C ASN A 275 -14.98 0.45 -27.52
N TRP A 276 -15.59 1.61 -27.26
CA TRP A 276 -15.65 2.70 -28.23
C TRP A 276 -14.26 3.25 -28.55
N GLN A 277 -13.44 3.54 -27.54
CA GLN A 277 -12.05 3.99 -27.72
C GLN A 277 -11.20 2.98 -28.49
N ARG A 278 -11.37 1.68 -28.23
CA ARG A 278 -10.67 0.61 -28.98
C ARG A 278 -11.04 0.64 -30.44
N ARG A 279 -12.34 0.76 -30.78
CA ARG A 279 -12.81 0.84 -32.17
C ARG A 279 -12.25 2.07 -32.88
N THR A 280 -12.37 3.25 -32.27
CA THR A 280 -11.92 4.51 -32.88
C THR A 280 -10.39 4.59 -33.04
N ARG A 281 -9.62 4.07 -32.07
CA ARG A 281 -8.15 4.04 -32.15
C ARG A 281 -7.60 2.92 -33.04
N ALA A 282 -8.28 1.78 -33.14
CA ALA A 282 -7.93 0.74 -34.11
C ALA A 282 -8.02 1.27 -35.55
N HIS A 283 -9.01 2.12 -35.85
CA HIS A 283 -9.13 2.78 -37.15
C HIS A 283 -7.99 3.77 -37.45
N LEU A 284 -7.43 4.44 -36.43
CA LEU A 284 -6.31 5.38 -36.59
C LEU A 284 -4.96 4.66 -36.83
N ALA A 285 -4.75 3.48 -36.22
CA ALA A 285 -3.55 2.67 -36.48
C ALA A 285 -3.52 2.12 -37.92
N THR A 286 -4.68 1.84 -38.52
CA THR A 286 -4.76 1.40 -39.92
C THR A 286 -4.63 2.53 -40.94
N GLN A 287 -4.82 3.79 -40.55
CA GLN A 287 -4.71 4.95 -41.46
C GLN A 287 -3.32 5.59 -41.48
N THR A 288 -2.50 5.35 -40.45
CA THR A 288 -1.12 5.85 -40.38
C THR A 288 -0.11 4.97 -41.12
N GLY A 289 -0.52 3.79 -41.58
CA GLY A 289 0.33 2.84 -42.32
C GLY A 289 0.41 3.03 -43.85
N SER A 290 -0.29 4.01 -44.43
CA SER A 290 -0.36 4.16 -45.91
C SER A 290 0.36 5.39 -46.47
N ASN A 291 1.16 6.12 -45.67
CA ASN A 291 1.79 7.37 -46.11
C ASN A 291 3.23 7.58 -45.58
N SER A 292 4.06 6.54 -45.60
CA SER A 292 5.53 6.72 -45.56
C SER A 292 6.14 6.01 -46.75
N GLY A 293 6.68 6.82 -47.66
CA GLY A 293 7.31 6.40 -48.90
C GLY A 293 8.57 5.58 -48.66
N SER A 294 8.87 4.79 -49.69
CA SER A 294 10.11 4.08 -49.91
C SER A 294 11.36 4.95 -49.69
N GLU A 295 12.17 4.61 -48.69
CA GLU A 295 13.61 4.85 -48.73
C GLU A 295 14.34 3.55 -48.40
N SER A 296 14.95 2.99 -49.44
CA SER A 296 15.86 1.86 -49.37
C SER A 296 17.18 2.31 -48.73
N TYR A 297 17.59 1.67 -47.64
CA TYR A 297 18.98 1.71 -47.21
C TYR A 297 19.74 0.55 -47.88
N ARG A 298 20.69 0.92 -48.76
CA ARG A 298 21.90 0.14 -49.04
C ARG A 298 22.95 0.51 -48.01
#